data_AF-A0A4Z0JM97-F1
#
_entry.id   AF-A0A4Z0JM97-F1
#
_cell.length_a   1.000
_cell.length_b   1.000
_cell.length_c   1.000
_cell.angle_alpha   90.00
_cell.angle_beta   90.00
_cell.angle_gamma   90.00
#
_symmetry.space_group_name_H-M   'P 1'
#
loop_
_entity.id
_entity.type
_entity.pdbx_description
1 polymer ?
#
loop_
_entity_poly.entity_id
_entity_poly.type
_entity_poly.pdbx_seq_one_letter_code
_entity_poly.pdbx_strand_id
1 'polypeptide(L)'
;MAINVSINMKGINDMPNRVKAGRKAAASQAQSEMEKYVPYKEGDLRDDSYVTDDGRTIRYTQPYAHAQFIGLIDNQYPIHNYSTPGTGKRWDLRLKGNKSKMRHVKRALINGAKLYGPNR
;
A
#
# COMPACT_ATOMS: atom_id res chain seq x y z
N MET A 1 36.41 -40.26 1.85
CA MET A 1 36.49 -39.25 0.76
C MET A 1 35.34 -38.29 0.94
N ALA A 2 35.59 -36.98 0.99
CA ALA A 2 34.54 -35.96 1.14
C ALA A 2 34.70 -34.91 0.04
N ILE A 3 33.59 -34.57 -0.61
CA ILE A 3 33.53 -33.52 -1.63
C ILE A 3 32.86 -32.32 -0.98
N ASN A 4 33.50 -31.15 -1.08
CA ASN A 4 32.92 -29.90 -0.60
C ASN A 4 32.11 -29.27 -1.74
N VAL A 5 30.82 -29.00 -1.49
CA VAL A 5 29.94 -28.33 -2.44
C VAL A 5 29.78 -26.88 -1.97
N SER A 6 30.34 -25.94 -2.73
CA SER A 6 30.14 -24.51 -2.51
C SER A 6 28.94 -24.02 -3.30
N ILE A 7 27.96 -23.44 -2.60
CA ILE A 7 26.76 -22.85 -3.20
C ILE A 7 26.77 -21.34 -2.99
N ASN A 8 26.50 -20.58 -4.05
CA ASN A 8 26.37 -19.12 -3.96
C ASN A 8 25.04 -18.73 -3.29
N MET A 9 25.12 -18.18 -2.08
CA MET A 9 23.96 -17.75 -1.29
C MET A 9 23.58 -16.26 -1.46
N LYS A 10 24.24 -15.50 -2.35
CA LYS A 10 24.05 -14.05 -2.50
C LYS A 10 22.58 -13.66 -2.70
N GLY A 11 21.85 -14.40 -3.53
CA GLY A 11 20.44 -14.14 -3.80
C GLY A 11 19.55 -14.31 -2.56
N ILE A 12 19.81 -15.33 -1.74
CA ILE A 12 19.09 -15.60 -0.49
C ILE A 12 19.40 -14.53 0.54
N ASN A 13 20.67 -14.14 0.67
CA ASN A 13 21.09 -13.10 1.61
C ASN A 13 20.48 -11.72 1.28
N ASP A 14 20.21 -11.43 0.00
CA ASP A 14 19.56 -10.18 -0.42
C ASP A 14 18.01 -10.23 -0.41
N MET A 15 17.41 -11.41 -0.20
CA MET A 15 15.94 -11.56 -0.18
C MET A 15 15.25 -10.62 0.80
N PRO A 16 15.71 -10.41 2.05
CA PRO A 16 15.05 -9.49 2.97
C PRO A 16 14.94 -8.06 2.42
N ASN A 17 16.00 -7.55 1.79
CA ASN A 17 16.03 -6.22 1.19
C ASN A 17 15.08 -6.11 0.00
N ARG A 18 15.08 -7.13 -0.86
CA ARG A 18 14.15 -7.23 -1.99
C ARG A 18 12.70 -7.27 -1.53
N VAL A 19 12.38 -8.07 -0.53
CA VAL A 19 11.02 -8.13 0.05
C VAL A 19 10.62 -6.77 0.61
N LYS A 20 11.51 -6.07 1.32
CA LYS A 20 11.27 -4.70 1.80
C LYS A 20 10.98 -3.73 0.64
N ALA A 21 11.79 -3.75 -0.42
CA ALA A 21 11.59 -2.91 -1.60
C ALA A 21 10.26 -3.20 -2.30
N GLY A 22 9.89 -4.48 -2.45
CA GLY A 22 8.59 -4.88 -3.00
C GLY A 22 7.42 -4.42 -2.15
N ARG A 23 7.50 -4.55 -0.82
CA ARG A 23 6.46 -4.05 0.10
C ARG A 23 6.27 -2.55 -0.04
N LYS A 24 7.36 -1.79 -0.07
CA LYS A 24 7.33 -0.33 -0.23
C LYS A 24 6.66 0.06 -1.56
N ALA A 25 7.07 -0.58 -2.67
CA ALA A 25 6.46 -0.35 -3.98
C ALA A 25 4.96 -0.70 -4.01
N ALA A 26 4.57 -1.82 -3.40
CA ALA A 26 3.17 -2.24 -3.32
C ALA A 26 2.33 -1.26 -2.50
N ALA A 27 2.83 -0.81 -1.34
CA ALA A 27 2.15 0.16 -0.50
C ALA A 27 2.02 1.53 -1.18
N SER A 28 3.06 2.00 -1.87
CA SER A 28 2.98 3.25 -2.66
C SER A 28 1.97 3.15 -3.79
N GLN A 29 1.96 2.02 -4.52
CA GLN A 29 0.95 1.80 -5.56
C GLN A 29 -0.46 1.73 -4.97
N ALA A 30 -0.62 1.08 -3.81
CA ALA A 30 -1.91 1.01 -3.12
C ALA A 30 -2.38 2.39 -2.67
N GLN A 31 -1.49 3.22 -2.13
CA GLN A 31 -1.77 4.61 -1.75
C GLN A 31 -2.32 5.40 -2.96
N SER A 32 -1.59 5.42 -4.08
CA SER A 32 -2.02 6.11 -5.30
C SER A 32 -3.35 5.58 -5.84
N GLU A 33 -3.55 4.26 -5.85
CA GLU A 33 -4.82 3.67 -6.30
C GLU A 33 -6.01 3.98 -5.39
N MET A 34 -5.76 4.27 -4.10
CA MET A 34 -6.77 4.63 -3.13
C MET A 34 -7.13 6.12 -3.15
N GLU A 35 -6.27 7.00 -3.65
CA GLU A 35 -6.48 8.46 -3.62
C GLU A 35 -7.87 8.89 -4.08
N LYS A 36 -8.38 8.29 -5.15
CA LYS A 36 -9.72 8.61 -5.68
C LYS A 36 -10.88 8.28 -4.74
N TYR A 37 -10.64 7.46 -3.72
CA TYR A 37 -11.61 7.11 -2.69
C TYR A 37 -11.47 7.95 -1.43
N VAL A 38 -10.33 8.62 -1.25
CA VAL A 38 -10.02 9.51 -0.12
C VAL A 38 -10.78 10.82 -0.30
N PRO A 39 -11.70 11.19 0.63
CA PRO A 39 -12.38 12.48 0.60
C PRO A 39 -11.39 13.64 0.57
N TYR A 40 -11.69 14.64 -0.25
CA TYR A 40 -10.93 15.88 -0.36
C TYR A 40 -11.92 17.04 -0.19
N LYS A 41 -11.69 17.91 0.79
CA LYS A 41 -12.53 19.10 0.99
C LYS A 41 -11.66 20.33 0.88
N GLU A 42 -10.81 20.54 1.87
CA GLU A 42 -9.78 21.56 1.97
C GLU A 42 -8.66 20.99 2.85
N GLY A 43 -7.40 21.28 2.52
CA GLY A 43 -6.22 20.72 3.18
C GLY A 43 -5.71 19.40 2.60
N ASP A 44 -4.54 19.00 3.10
CA ASP A 44 -3.62 18.07 2.48
C ASP A 44 -3.92 16.58 2.78
N LEU A 45 -5.13 16.14 3.13
CA LEU A 45 -5.35 14.72 3.56
C LEU A 45 -4.76 13.66 2.61
N ARG A 46 -4.81 13.93 1.30
CA ARG A 46 -4.17 13.08 0.28
C ARG A 46 -2.64 13.23 0.28
N ASP A 47 -2.17 14.47 0.38
CA ASP A 47 -0.75 14.86 0.31
C ASP A 47 0.02 14.56 1.62
N ASP A 48 -0.68 14.53 2.76
CA ASP A 48 -0.22 14.28 4.13
C ASP A 48 -0.30 12.79 4.50
N SER A 49 0.02 11.96 3.51
CA SER A 49 0.08 10.53 3.68
C SER A 49 1.39 9.96 3.15
N TYR A 50 1.94 8.98 3.86
CA TYR A 50 3.21 8.36 3.50
C TYR A 50 3.25 6.87 3.79
N VAL A 51 4.05 6.16 3.01
CA VAL A 51 4.38 4.75 3.24
C VAL A 51 5.51 4.66 4.26
N THR A 52 5.36 3.84 5.29
CA THR A 52 6.44 3.61 6.27
C THR A 52 7.67 2.98 5.61
N ASP A 53 8.85 3.18 6.19
CA ASP A 53 10.11 2.72 5.59
C ASP A 53 10.18 1.21 5.33
N ASP A 54 9.46 0.42 6.12
CA ASP A 54 9.34 -1.02 5.97
C ASP A 54 8.28 -1.47 4.94
N GLY A 55 7.53 -0.52 4.37
CA GLY A 55 6.48 -0.74 3.39
C GLY A 55 5.25 -1.46 3.92
N ARG A 56 5.08 -1.56 5.26
CA ARG A 56 3.96 -2.32 5.85
C ARG A 56 2.69 -1.50 6.03
N THR A 57 2.81 -0.18 6.17
CA THR A 57 1.66 0.68 6.47
C THR A 57 1.67 1.95 5.61
N ILE A 58 0.48 2.47 5.36
CA ILE A 58 0.25 3.79 4.76
C ILE A 58 -0.34 4.63 5.88
N ARG A 59 0.35 5.69 6.29
CA ARG A 59 -0.06 6.55 7.40
C ARG A 59 -0.66 7.82 6.83
N TYR A 60 -1.84 8.17 7.30
CA TYR A 60 -2.47 9.47 7.07
C TYR A 60 -2.31 10.27 8.36
N THR A 61 -1.69 11.44 8.29
CA THR A 61 -1.26 12.18 9.50
C THR A 61 -2.31 13.15 10.03
N GLN A 62 -3.26 13.53 9.19
CA GLN A 62 -4.33 14.45 9.55
C GLN A 62 -5.25 13.89 10.66
N PRO A 63 -5.66 14.70 11.65
CA PRO A 63 -6.43 14.22 12.81
C PRO A 63 -7.80 13.66 12.42
N TYR A 64 -8.41 14.21 11.36
CA TYR A 64 -9.70 13.74 10.84
C TYR A 64 -9.58 12.53 9.91
N ALA A 65 -8.37 12.05 9.58
CA ALA A 65 -8.17 10.92 8.67
C ALA A 65 -8.84 9.65 9.18
N HIS A 66 -8.75 9.38 10.48
CA HIS A 66 -9.38 8.21 11.10
C HIS A 66 -10.90 8.24 10.95
N ALA A 67 -11.52 9.37 11.31
CA ALA A 67 -12.96 9.57 11.19
C ALA A 67 -13.46 9.37 9.76
N GLN A 68 -12.74 9.93 8.77
CA GLN A 68 -13.04 9.76 7.34
C GLN A 68 -12.87 8.31 6.88
N PHE A 69 -11.83 7.63 7.35
CA PHE A 69 -11.55 6.24 6.99
C PHE A 69 -12.63 5.28 7.51
N ILE A 70 -13.07 5.43 8.75
CA ILE A 70 -14.12 4.57 9.34
C ILE A 70 -15.54 5.06 8.98
N GLY A 71 -15.69 6.34 8.64
CA GLY A 71 -16.97 6.99 8.34
C GLY A 71 -17.76 7.37 9.60
N LEU A 72 -17.09 7.65 10.72
CA LEU A 72 -17.67 8.01 12.01
C LEU A 72 -16.90 9.17 12.63
N ILE A 73 -17.60 10.22 13.08
CA ILE A 73 -17.05 11.30 13.89
C ILE A 73 -17.09 10.85 15.36
N ASP A 74 -15.99 11.03 16.09
CA ASP A 74 -15.81 10.58 17.49
C ASP A 74 -16.20 9.12 17.73
N ASN A 75 -16.01 8.27 16.71
CA ASN A 75 -16.44 6.86 16.69
C ASN A 75 -17.95 6.63 16.94
N GLN A 76 -18.78 7.67 16.87
CA GLN A 76 -20.20 7.61 17.23
C GLN A 76 -21.12 8.05 16.09
N TYR A 77 -20.83 9.19 15.45
CA TYR A 77 -21.78 9.82 14.53
C TYR A 77 -21.43 9.50 13.06
N PRO A 78 -22.33 8.88 12.29
CA PRO A 78 -22.06 8.52 10.90
C PRO A 78 -21.87 9.75 10.00
N ILE A 79 -20.86 9.69 9.13
CA ILE A 79 -20.65 10.66 8.06
C ILE A 79 -21.60 10.30 6.91
N HIS A 80 -22.62 11.14 6.70
CA HIS A 80 -23.59 10.96 5.60
C HIS A 80 -23.13 11.60 4.29
N ASN A 81 -22.47 12.76 4.38
CA ASN A 81 -22.08 13.55 3.22
C ASN A 81 -20.56 13.66 3.16
N TYR A 82 -19.96 13.05 2.14
CA TYR A 82 -18.54 13.23 1.82
C TYR A 82 -18.38 14.40 0.86
N SER A 83 -17.33 15.19 1.06
CA SER A 83 -17.09 16.42 0.30
C SER A 83 -16.80 16.20 -1.19
N THR A 84 -16.25 15.04 -1.56
CA THR A 84 -15.95 14.69 -2.95
C THR A 84 -16.85 13.55 -3.43
N PRO A 85 -17.57 13.70 -4.55
CA PRO A 85 -18.32 12.60 -5.16
C PRO A 85 -17.43 11.36 -5.41
N GLY A 86 -17.98 10.17 -5.16
CA GLY A 86 -17.26 8.91 -5.35
C GLY A 86 -16.29 8.52 -4.22
N THR A 87 -16.05 9.41 -3.25
CA THR A 87 -15.27 9.11 -2.03
C THR A 87 -16.15 8.53 -0.93
N GLY A 88 -15.53 8.05 0.15
CA GLY A 88 -16.26 7.50 1.29
C GLY A 88 -15.38 6.69 2.22
N LYS A 89 -15.96 6.04 3.24
CA LYS A 89 -15.22 5.17 4.16
C LYS A 89 -14.54 3.96 3.49
N ARG A 90 -13.55 3.40 4.18
CA ARG A 90 -12.88 2.12 3.90
C ARG A 90 -12.25 2.04 2.52
N TRP A 91 -11.31 2.95 2.25
CA TRP A 91 -10.54 3.00 1.00
C TRP A 91 -9.79 1.69 0.74
N ASP A 92 -9.33 1.03 1.82
CA ASP A 92 -8.68 -0.28 1.78
C ASP A 92 -9.58 -1.37 1.17
N LEU A 93 -10.85 -1.40 1.58
CA LEU A 93 -11.83 -2.36 1.07
C LEU A 93 -12.22 -2.05 -0.37
N ARG A 94 -12.36 -0.77 -0.72
CA ARG A 94 -12.64 -0.33 -2.10
C ARG A 94 -11.51 -0.73 -3.06
N LEU A 95 -10.26 -0.56 -2.63
CA LEU A 95 -9.11 -1.06 -3.37
C LEU A 95 -9.15 -2.59 -3.51
N LYS A 96 -9.30 -3.32 -2.39
CA LYS A 96 -9.35 -4.79 -2.38
C LYS A 96 -10.45 -5.37 -3.28
N GLY A 97 -11.62 -4.72 -3.32
CA GLY A 97 -12.74 -5.10 -4.19
C GLY A 97 -12.48 -4.85 -5.67
N ASN A 98 -11.54 -3.96 -6.02
CA ASN A 98 -11.21 -3.67 -7.41
C ASN A 98 -10.07 -4.57 -7.92
N LYS A 99 -10.44 -5.66 -8.61
CA LYS A 99 -9.49 -6.62 -9.18
C LYS A 99 -8.44 -5.97 -10.09
N SER A 100 -8.81 -4.95 -10.87
CA SER A 100 -7.87 -4.29 -11.79
C SER A 100 -6.79 -3.54 -11.03
N LYS A 101 -7.18 -2.74 -10.04
CA LYS A 101 -6.24 -1.99 -9.20
C LYS A 101 -5.36 -2.92 -8.37
N MET A 102 -5.94 -3.99 -7.83
CA MET A 102 -5.16 -5.01 -7.13
C MET A 102 -4.12 -5.70 -8.01
N ARG A 103 -4.33 -5.80 -9.33
CA ARG A 103 -3.27 -6.28 -10.24
C ARG A 103 -2.10 -5.29 -10.30
N HIS A 104 -2.35 -3.98 -10.29
CA HIS A 104 -1.29 -2.98 -10.27
C HIS A 104 -0.45 -3.09 -8.99
N VAL A 105 -1.11 -3.20 -7.82
CA VAL A 105 -0.43 -3.42 -6.53
C VAL A 105 0.41 -4.69 -6.53
N LYS A 106 -0.11 -5.81 -7.06
CA LYS A 106 0.63 -7.07 -7.18
C LYS A 106 1.83 -6.94 -8.11
N ARG A 107 1.69 -6.24 -9.25
CA ARG A 107 2.79 -5.98 -10.18
C ARG A 107 3.87 -5.13 -9.53
N ALA A 108 3.49 -4.07 -8.81
CA ALA A 108 4.42 -3.23 -8.07
C ALA A 108 5.22 -4.04 -7.03
N LEU A 109 4.57 -4.98 -6.32
CA LEU A 109 5.24 -5.91 -5.40
C LEU A 109 6.30 -6.76 -6.11
N ILE A 110 5.90 -7.43 -7.20
CA ILE A 110 6.78 -8.33 -7.96
C ILE A 110 7.97 -7.55 -8.52
N ASN A 111 7.71 -6.39 -9.12
CA ASN A 111 8.74 -5.56 -9.74
C ASN A 111 9.70 -4.99 -8.68
N GLY A 112 9.17 -4.45 -7.57
CA GLY A 112 9.97 -3.88 -6.49
C GLY A 112 10.82 -4.93 -5.77
N ALA A 113 10.30 -6.15 -5.57
CA ALA A 113 11.06 -7.25 -5.01
C ALA A 113 11.95 -7.97 -6.03
N LYS A 114 11.92 -7.54 -7.30
CA LYS A 114 12.61 -8.19 -8.41
C LYS A 114 12.32 -9.68 -8.46
N LEU A 115 11.10 -10.11 -8.11
CA LEU A 115 10.70 -11.53 -8.06
C LEU A 115 10.40 -12.11 -9.44
N TYR A 116 10.97 -11.52 -10.49
CA TYR A 116 10.96 -12.11 -11.81
C TYR A 116 11.55 -13.51 -11.70
N GLY A 117 10.80 -14.52 -12.16
CA GLY A 117 11.39 -15.83 -12.37
C GLY A 117 12.54 -15.70 -13.38
N PRO A 118 13.55 -16.58 -13.32
CA PRO A 118 14.46 -16.73 -14.46
C PRO A 118 13.58 -17.13 -15.65
N ASN A 119 13.40 -16.24 -16.61
CA ASN A 119 12.98 -16.53 -17.98
C ASN A 119 13.08 -15.24 -18.80
N ARG A 120 14.30 -14.89 -19.18
CA ARG A 120 14.74 -14.84 -20.57
C ARG A 120 16.21 -15.25 -20.63
#